data_AF-A0A8S7Y9B2-F1
#
_entry.id   AF-A0A8S7Y9B2-F1
#
_cell.length_a   1.000
_cell.length_b   1.000
_cell.length_c   1.000
_cell.angle_alpha   90.00
_cell.angle_beta   90.00
_cell.angle_gamma   90.00
#
_symmetry.space_group_name_H-M   'P 1'
#
loop_
_entity.id
_entity.type
_entity.pdbx_description
1 polymer ?
#
loop_
_entity_poly.entity_id
_entity_poly.type
_entity_poly.pdbx_seq_one_letter_code
_entity_poly.pdbx_strand_id
1 'polypeptide(L)'
;KDAMYNDKIGPYRTENVLAQTLTTEFYTNQPNYHRFLTSHGIELKPYDVMDKDAIKERMDMYEALASKLWSVETAEILFGPAQNYISSVVNDTE
;
A
#
# COMPACT_ATOMS: atom_id res chain seq x y z
N LYS A 1 -11.07 18.60 -24.23
CA LYS A 1 -9.73 18.11 -24.60
C LYS A 1 -9.23 17.28 -23.44
N ASP A 2 -9.09 15.98 -23.61
CA ASP A 2 -8.47 15.16 -22.57
C ASP A 2 -7.02 15.57 -22.45
N ALA A 3 -6.65 16.08 -21.28
CA ALA A 3 -5.27 16.39 -20.95
C ALA A 3 -4.47 15.09 -21.02
N MET A 4 -3.35 15.12 -21.76
CA MET A 4 -2.47 13.97 -21.83
C MET A 4 -1.98 13.61 -20.43
N TYR A 5 -1.69 12.34 -20.20
CA TYR A 5 -1.24 11.85 -18.89
C TYR A 5 -0.09 12.71 -18.30
N ASN A 6 0.81 13.20 -19.17
CA ASN A 6 1.90 14.11 -18.80
C ASN A 6 1.43 15.42 -18.12
N ASP A 7 0.28 15.95 -18.52
CA ASP A 7 -0.28 17.17 -17.91
C ASP A 7 -0.92 16.88 -16.54
N LYS A 8 -1.25 15.61 -16.25
CA LYS A 8 -1.81 15.15 -14.97
C LYS A 8 -0.74 14.77 -13.93
N ILE A 9 0.49 14.51 -14.36
CA ILE A 9 1.63 14.23 -13.45
C ILE A 9 1.89 15.42 -12.53
N GLY A 10 1.70 16.66 -13.02
CA GLY A 10 1.82 17.88 -12.23
C GLY A 10 0.95 17.88 -10.96
N PRO A 11 -0.38 17.80 -11.06
CA PRO A 11 -1.26 17.77 -9.88
C PRO A 11 -1.10 16.51 -9.01
N TYR A 12 -0.63 15.37 -9.55
CA TYR A 12 -0.39 14.17 -8.73
C TYR A 12 0.68 14.33 -7.65
N ARG A 13 1.55 15.35 -7.76
CA ARG A 13 2.57 15.68 -6.73
C ARG A 13 1.97 16.16 -5.41
N THR A 14 0.79 16.78 -5.43
CA THR A 14 0.17 17.39 -4.24
C THR A 14 -0.98 16.56 -3.66
N GLU A 15 -1.32 15.47 -4.33
CA GLU A 15 -2.43 14.59 -3.98
C GLU A 15 -2.00 13.52 -2.95
N ASN A 16 -2.78 12.45 -2.84
CA ASN A 16 -2.46 11.31 -1.98
C ASN A 16 -1.08 10.70 -2.30
N VAL A 17 -0.49 10.02 -1.30
CA VAL A 17 0.85 9.39 -1.42
C VAL A 17 0.91 8.42 -2.61
N LEU A 18 -0.18 7.72 -2.93
CA LEU A 18 -0.24 6.82 -4.08
C LEU A 18 -0.10 7.56 -5.40
N ALA A 19 -0.66 8.75 -5.53
CA ALA A 19 -0.49 9.62 -6.70
C ALA A 19 0.93 10.19 -6.74
N GLN A 20 1.48 10.59 -5.60
CA GLN A 20 2.85 11.09 -5.52
C GLN A 20 3.86 10.04 -5.97
N THR A 21 3.66 8.76 -5.63
CA THR A 21 4.54 7.66 -6.10
C THR A 21 4.60 7.48 -7.60
N LEU A 22 3.65 8.03 -8.37
CA LEU A 22 3.74 8.06 -9.84
C LEU A 22 4.75 9.09 -10.34
N THR A 23 5.05 10.09 -9.52
CA THR A 23 5.94 11.20 -9.88
C THR A 23 7.37 10.93 -9.44
N THR A 24 8.34 11.21 -10.30
CA THR A 24 9.77 11.04 -10.01
C THR A 24 10.24 11.86 -8.81
N GLU A 25 9.61 13.02 -8.57
CA GLU A 25 9.95 13.91 -7.45
C GLU A 25 9.66 13.30 -6.07
N PHE A 26 8.70 12.37 -5.96
CA PHE A 26 8.45 11.68 -4.69
C PHE A 26 9.65 10.84 -4.25
N TYR A 27 10.48 10.36 -5.16
CA TYR A 27 11.66 9.56 -4.79
C TYR A 27 12.86 10.42 -4.41
N THR A 28 12.84 11.69 -4.80
CA THR A 28 13.90 12.65 -4.47
C THR A 28 13.75 13.09 -3.01
N ASN A 29 14.71 12.69 -2.17
CA ASN A 29 14.78 13.03 -0.74
C ASN A 29 13.69 12.44 0.18
N GLN A 30 13.21 11.21 -0.08
CA GLN A 30 12.30 10.51 0.84
C GLN A 30 13.00 9.40 1.65
N PRO A 31 13.56 9.70 2.84
CA PRO A 31 14.14 8.67 3.71
C PRO A 31 13.10 7.66 4.21
N ASN A 32 11.83 8.08 4.31
CA ASN A 32 10.72 7.20 4.66
C ASN A 32 10.49 6.11 3.61
N TYR A 33 10.63 6.45 2.32
CA TYR A 33 10.54 5.47 1.24
C TYR A 33 11.68 4.46 1.32
N HIS A 34 12.91 4.91 1.57
CA HIS A 34 14.05 4.01 1.69
C HIS A 34 13.90 3.02 2.86
N ARG A 35 13.38 3.49 4.00
CA ARG A 35 13.02 2.63 5.13
C ARG A 35 11.91 1.66 4.76
N PHE A 36 10.86 2.12 4.08
CA PHE A 36 9.76 1.27 3.62
C PHE A 36 10.25 0.15 2.70
N LEU A 37 11.06 0.50 1.69
CA LEU A 37 11.68 -0.45 0.76
C LEU A 37 12.51 -1.51 1.51
N THR A 38 13.34 -1.07 2.46
CA THR A 38 14.20 -1.97 3.25
C THR A 38 13.38 -2.89 4.16
N SER A 39 12.30 -2.39 4.76
CA SER A 39 11.49 -3.15 5.71
C SER A 39 10.49 -4.10 5.04
N HIS A 40 9.93 -3.73 3.89
CA HIS A 40 8.84 -4.49 3.26
C HIS A 40 9.25 -5.17 1.94
N GLY A 41 10.35 -4.74 1.31
CA GLY A 41 10.79 -5.27 0.01
C GLY A 41 9.88 -4.90 -1.17
N ILE A 42 8.91 -3.98 -0.97
CA ILE A 42 7.99 -3.53 -2.01
C ILE A 42 8.59 -2.30 -2.68
N GLU A 43 8.98 -2.44 -3.95
CA GLU A 43 9.49 -1.35 -4.77
C GLU A 43 8.33 -0.53 -5.35
N LEU A 44 8.41 0.79 -5.16
CA LEU A 44 7.54 1.75 -5.81
C LEU A 44 8.33 2.38 -6.98
N LYS A 45 7.69 2.46 -8.15
CA LYS A 45 8.29 3.03 -9.35
C LYS A 45 7.50 4.25 -9.84
N PRO A 46 8.18 5.32 -10.28
CA PRO A 46 7.53 6.38 -11.02
C PRO A 46 7.14 5.89 -12.41
N TYR A 47 6.01 6.36 -12.93
CA TYR A 47 5.53 6.03 -14.27
C TYR A 47 5.21 7.31 -15.03
N ASP A 48 6.09 7.67 -15.96
CA ASP A 48 5.92 8.83 -16.84
C ASP A 48 4.86 8.58 -17.93
N VAL A 49 4.64 7.32 -18.29
CA VAL A 49 3.58 6.90 -19.22
C VAL A 49 2.81 5.74 -18.59
N MET A 50 1.49 5.86 -18.54
CA MET A 50 0.62 4.80 -18.04
C MET A 50 0.17 3.91 -19.20
N ASP A 51 1.04 2.99 -19.60
CA ASP A 51 0.73 1.92 -20.54
C ASP A 51 0.11 0.70 -19.84
N LYS A 52 -0.26 -0.33 -20.62
CA LYS A 52 -0.89 -1.53 -20.06
C LYS A 52 0.02 -2.27 -19.08
N ASP A 53 1.32 -2.24 -19.33
CA ASP A 53 2.32 -2.88 -18.49
C ASP A 53 2.51 -2.11 -17.18
N ALA A 54 2.59 -0.78 -17.22
CA ALA A 54 2.60 0.07 -16.02
C ALA A 54 1.35 -0.12 -15.16
N ILE A 55 0.16 -0.27 -15.76
CA ILE A 55 -1.06 -0.56 -15.02
C ILE A 55 -0.95 -1.93 -14.34
N LYS A 56 -0.43 -2.94 -15.04
CA LYS A 56 -0.23 -4.28 -14.48
C LYS A 56 0.76 -4.29 -13.32
N GLU A 57 1.94 -3.69 -13.50
CA GLU A 57 2.95 -3.58 -12.44
C GLU A 57 2.38 -2.86 -11.21
N ARG A 58 1.55 -1.83 -11.42
CA ARG A 58 0.91 -1.11 -10.32
C ARG A 58 -0.18 -1.92 -9.63
N MET A 59 -0.96 -2.72 -10.36
CA MET A 59 -1.93 -3.64 -9.76
C MET A 59 -1.23 -4.71 -8.92
N ASP A 60 -0.16 -5.31 -9.43
CA ASP A 60 0.63 -6.30 -8.70
C ASP A 60 1.24 -5.69 -7.42
N MET A 61 1.67 -4.42 -7.48
CA MET A 61 2.12 -3.66 -6.31
C MET A 61 1.00 -3.40 -5.29
N TYR A 62 -0.20 -3.02 -5.74
CA TYR A 62 -1.35 -2.84 -4.85
C TYR A 62 -1.77 -4.14 -4.18
N GLU A 63 -1.73 -5.26 -4.92
CA GLU A 63 -2.03 -6.58 -4.37
C GLU A 63 -1.03 -6.94 -3.28
N ALA A 64 0.28 -6.79 -3.53
CA ALA A 64 1.31 -7.03 -2.52
C ALA A 64 1.13 -6.15 -1.27
N LEU A 65 0.78 -4.87 -1.46
CA LEU A 65 0.51 -3.95 -0.34
C LEU A 65 -0.72 -4.39 0.45
N ALA A 66 -1.80 -4.75 -0.23
CA ALA A 66 -3.04 -5.20 0.41
C ALA A 66 -2.83 -6.51 1.17
N SER A 67 -2.13 -7.49 0.57
CA SER A 67 -1.78 -8.75 1.23
C SER A 67 -0.95 -8.52 2.50
N LYS A 68 -0.03 -7.54 2.47
CA LYS A 68 0.76 -7.20 3.66
C LYS A 68 -0.08 -6.48 4.71
N LEU A 69 -0.89 -5.49 4.31
CA LEU A 69 -1.73 -4.72 5.22
C LEU A 69 -2.79 -5.58 5.93
N TRP A 70 -3.37 -6.54 5.20
CA TRP A 70 -4.36 -7.49 5.70
C TRP A 70 -3.75 -8.80 6.22
N SER A 71 -2.42 -8.85 6.37
CA SER A 71 -1.78 -10.02 6.98
C SER A 71 -2.13 -10.13 8.47
N VAL A 72 -2.18 -11.37 8.96
CA VAL A 72 -2.38 -11.66 10.39
C VAL A 72 -1.33 -10.95 11.25
N GLU A 73 -0.08 -10.90 10.77
CA GLU A 73 1.01 -10.15 11.40
C GLU A 73 0.64 -8.67 11.62
N THR A 74 0.10 -8.00 10.59
CA THR A 74 -0.29 -6.59 10.70
C THR A 74 -1.50 -6.41 11.60
N ALA A 75 -2.47 -7.33 11.53
CA ALA A 75 -3.63 -7.33 12.42
C ALA A 75 -3.22 -7.51 13.89
N GLU A 76 -2.28 -8.42 14.18
CA GLU A 76 -1.77 -8.67 15.52
C GLU A 76 -0.97 -7.47 16.07
N ILE A 77 -0.19 -6.79 15.22
CA ILE A 77 0.52 -5.56 15.61
C ILE A 77 -0.45 -4.43 15.95
N LEU A 78 -1.51 -4.26 15.16
CA LEU A 78 -2.43 -3.12 15.31
C LEU A 78 -3.49 -3.33 16.38
N PHE A 79 -4.04 -4.54 16.47
CA PHE A 79 -5.19 -4.86 17.34
C PHE A 79 -4.80 -5.74 18.54
N GLY A 80 -3.56 -6.21 18.60
CA GLY A 80 -3.09 -7.18 19.59
C GLY A 80 -3.37 -8.62 19.15
N PRO A 81 -2.79 -9.61 19.86
CA PRO A 81 -3.02 -11.02 19.55
C PRO A 81 -4.49 -11.37 19.70
N ALA A 82 -5.01 -12.21 18.79
CA ALA A 82 -6.35 -12.75 18.93
C ALA A 82 -6.46 -13.48 20.28
N GLN A 83 -7.31 -12.96 21.18
CA GLN A 83 -7.60 -13.67 22.42
C GLN A 83 -8.25 -14.99 22.05
N ASN A 84 -7.59 -16.10 22.38
CA ASN A 84 -8.21 -17.43 22.39
C ASN A 84 -9.30 -17.40 23.46
N TYR A 85 -10.49 -16.94 23.08
CA TYR A 85 -11.65 -16.99 23.95
C TYR A 85 -12.03 -18.46 24.09
N ILE A 86 -11.50 -19.12 25.10
CA ILE A 86 -12.01 -20.41 25.55
C ILE A 86 -13.39 -20.09 26.11
N SER A 87 -14.44 -20.27 25.30
CA SER A 87 -15.78 -20.24 25.83
C SER A 87 -15.89 -21.40 26.83
N SER A 88 -15.80 -21.10 28.12
CA SER A 88 -16.37 -21.99 29.12
C SER A 88 -17.87 -21.93 28.88
N VAL A 89 -18.36 -22.79 27.99
CA VAL A 89 -19.79 -23.09 27.88
C VAL A 89 -20.14 -23.74 29.20
N VAL A 90 -20.53 -22.90 30.17
CA VAL A 90 -21.26 -23.36 31.33
C VAL A 90 -22.62 -23.70 30.73
N ASN A 91 -22.86 -24.98 30.47
CA ASN A 91 -24.20 -25.43 30.16
C ASN A 91 -25.04 -25.09 31.39
N ASP A 92 -25.87 -24.06 31.29
CA ASP A 92 -26.96 -23.80 32.23
C ASP A 92 -27.97 -24.95 32.09
N THR A 93 -27.68 -26.09 32.71
CA THR A 93 -28.68 -27.12 33.01
C THR A 93 -29.33 -26.78 34.34
N GLU A 94 -30.48 -26.10 34.26
CA GLU A 94 -31.54 -26.16 35.28
C GLU A 94 -32.25 -27.52 35.23
#